data_AF-A0A3A8J4L8-F1
#
_entry.id   AF-A0A3A8J4L8-F1
#
_cell.length_a   1.000
_cell.length_b   1.000
_cell.length_c   1.000
_cell.angle_alpha   90.00
_cell.angle_beta   90.00
_cell.angle_gamma   90.00
#
_symmetry.space_group_name_H-M   'P 1'
#
loop_
_entity.id
_entity.type
_entity.pdbx_description
1 polymer ?
#
loop_
_entity_poly.entity_id
_entity_poly.type
_entity_poly.pdbx_seq_one_letter_code
_entity_poly.pdbx_strand_id
1 'polypeptide(L)' 'PLEPPPAGPPAARLRPLDEDARARVEQALRQHGGNVAATARALGMHRTQLRRLLERYGLSPGGS' A
#
# COMPACT_ATOMS: atom_id res chain seq x y z
N PRO A 1 29.55 -9.28 -26.66
CA PRO A 1 28.71 -8.14 -26.21
C PRO A 1 27.65 -8.66 -25.23
N LEU A 2 27.71 -8.24 -23.96
CA LEU A 2 26.76 -8.65 -22.92
C LEU A 2 25.47 -7.83 -23.10
N GLU A 3 24.37 -8.52 -23.30
CA GLU A 3 23.03 -7.95 -23.39
C GLU A 3 22.62 -7.45 -21.99
N PRO A 4 22.11 -6.22 -21.82
CA PRO A 4 21.60 -5.78 -20.52
C PRO A 4 20.30 -6.52 -20.16
N PRO A 5 20.08 -6.87 -18.88
CA PRO A 5 18.92 -7.63 -18.44
C PRO A 5 17.60 -6.86 -18.61
N PRO A 6 16.46 -7.55 -18.75
CA PRO A 6 15.17 -6.92 -18.93
C PRO A 6 14.84 -6.07 -17.71
N ALA A 7 14.61 -4.77 -17.94
CA ALA A 7 14.04 -3.88 -16.95
C ALA A 7 12.73 -4.51 -16.43
N GLY A 8 12.70 -4.79 -15.13
CA GLY A 8 11.48 -5.20 -14.43
C GLY A 8 10.34 -4.21 -14.68
N PRO A 9 9.08 -4.62 -14.45
CA PRO A 9 7.92 -3.80 -14.79
C PRO A 9 8.10 -2.39 -14.19
N PRO A 10 7.74 -1.33 -14.94
CA PRO A 10 7.88 0.01 -14.44
C PRO A 10 7.13 0.06 -13.12
N ALA A 11 7.83 0.40 -12.04
CA ALA A 11 7.21 0.89 -10.83
C ALA A 11 6.27 2.00 -11.31
N ALA A 12 4.99 1.65 -11.45
CA ALA A 12 4.00 2.51 -12.06
C ALA A 12 4.11 3.81 -11.30
N ARG A 13 4.46 4.91 -12.01
CA ARG A 13 4.51 6.25 -11.43
C ARG A 13 3.23 6.40 -10.62
N LEU A 14 3.33 6.24 -9.30
CA LEU A 14 2.21 6.34 -8.40
C LEU A 14 1.73 7.76 -8.63
N ARG A 15 0.51 7.89 -9.16
CA ARG A 15 -0.06 9.21 -9.44
C ARG A 15 -0.01 9.98 -8.12
N PRO A 16 0.16 11.31 -8.11
CA PRO A 16 0.21 12.07 -6.87
C PRO A 16 -1.01 11.81 -5.94
N LEU A 17 -2.16 11.44 -6.50
CA LEU A 17 -3.35 11.01 -5.75
C LEU A 17 -3.15 9.69 -4.98
N ASP A 18 -2.35 8.77 -5.51
CA ASP A 18 -1.98 7.50 -4.88
C ASP A 18 -1.05 7.70 -3.68
N GLU A 19 -0.22 8.75 -3.69
CA GLU A 19 0.71 9.04 -2.59
C GLU A 19 -0.02 9.61 -1.35
N ASP A 20 -1.00 10.51 -1.55
CA ASP A 20 -1.88 10.99 -0.46
C ASP A 20 -2.72 9.83 0.11
N ALA A 21 -3.25 8.96 -0.76
CA ALA A 21 -3.98 7.78 -0.34
C ALA A 21 -3.11 6.79 0.47
N ARG A 22 -1.88 6.55 0.01
CA ARG A 22 -0.89 5.71 0.72
C ARG A 22 -0.57 6.29 2.10
N ALA A 23 -0.31 7.60 2.19
CA ALA A 23 -0.01 8.27 3.45
C ALA A 23 -1.18 8.17 4.45
N ARG A 24 -2.43 8.36 3.99
CA ARG A 24 -3.63 8.19 4.84
C ARG A 24 -3.77 6.76 5.35
N VAL A 25 -3.57 5.78 4.49
CA VAL A 25 -3.63 4.35 4.86
C VAL A 25 -2.54 4.00 5.86
N GLU A 26 -1.31 4.47 5.64
CA GLU A 26 -0.19 4.24 6.55
C GLU A 26 -0.43 4.89 7.92
N GLN A 27 -0.86 6.16 7.95
CA GLN A 27 -1.21 6.84 9.19
C GLN A 27 -2.31 6.11 9.95
N ALA A 28 -3.38 5.68 9.27
CA ALA A 28 -4.47 4.95 9.91
C ALA A 28 -3.98 3.59 10.43
N LEU A 29 -3.16 2.86 9.67
CA LEU A 29 -2.54 1.62 10.14
C LEU A 29 -1.69 1.83 11.38
N ARG A 30 -0.88 2.89 11.43
CA ARG A 30 -0.05 3.23 12.60
C ARG A 30 -0.90 3.56 13.82
N GLN A 31 -1.98 4.33 13.64
CA GLN A 31 -2.93 4.66 14.71
C GLN A 31 -3.66 3.43 15.26
N HIS A 32 -3.96 2.45 14.40
CA HIS A 32 -4.64 1.21 14.77
C HIS A 32 -3.68 0.05 15.07
N GLY A 33 -2.38 0.30 15.19
CA GLY A 33 -1.37 -0.71 15.55
C GLY A 33 -1.25 -1.85 14.53
N GLY A 34 -1.45 -1.57 13.24
CA GLY A 34 -1.41 -2.58 12.18
C GLY A 34 -2.75 -3.31 11.96
N ASN A 35 -3.80 -2.96 12.71
CA ASN A 35 -5.07 -3.65 12.54
C ASN A 35 -5.78 -3.23 11.24
N VAL A 36 -5.62 -4.06 10.20
CA VAL A 36 -6.26 -3.87 8.87
C VAL A 36 -7.76 -3.74 8.97
N ALA A 37 -8.41 -4.54 9.84
CA ALA A 37 -9.87 -4.52 9.94
C ALA A 37 -10.34 -3.21 10.56
N ALA A 38 -9.70 -2.77 11.65
CA ALA A 38 -10.00 -1.49 12.29
C ALA A 38 -9.71 -0.31 11.35
N THR A 39 -8.57 -0.33 10.66
CA THR A 39 -8.17 0.69 9.69
C THR A 39 -9.16 0.78 8.53
N ALA A 40 -9.58 -0.36 7.96
CA ALA A 40 -10.56 -0.37 6.87
C ALA A 40 -11.89 0.24 7.32
N ARG A 41 -12.35 -0.09 8.53
CA ARG A 41 -13.58 0.50 9.08
C ARG A 41 -13.44 2.01 9.33
N ALA A 42 -12.32 2.46 9.87
CA ALA A 42 -12.05 3.88 10.11
C ALA A 42 -11.98 4.69 8.81
N LEU A 43 -11.45 4.08 7.74
CA LEU A 43 -11.40 4.68 6.40
C LEU A 43 -12.71 4.51 5.61
N GLY A 44 -13.73 3.84 6.16
CA GLY A 44 -15.00 3.59 5.48
C GLY A 44 -14.87 2.66 4.26
N MET A 45 -13.80 1.87 4.18
CA MET A 45 -13.48 1.02 3.05
C MET A 45 -13.61 -0.47 3.38
N HIS A 46 -13.74 -1.29 2.34
CA HIS A 46 -13.80 -2.73 2.53
C HIS A 46 -12.41 -3.30 2.86
N ARG A 47 -12.31 -4.20 3.85
CA ARG A 47 -11.06 -4.84 4.27
C ARG A 47 -10.28 -5.46 3.09
N THR A 48 -10.99 -6.05 2.13
CA THR A 48 -10.39 -6.66 0.93
C THR A 48 -9.76 -5.61 0.01
N GLN A 49 -10.38 -4.43 -0.13
CA GLN A 49 -9.78 -3.32 -0.89
C GLN A 49 -8.53 -2.81 -0.19
N LEU A 50 -8.56 -2.68 1.14
CA LEU A 50 -7.40 -2.24 1.91
C LEU A 50 -6.25 -3.21 1.71
N ARG A 51 -6.50 -4.52 1.83
CA ARG A 51 -5.48 -5.55 1.61
C ARG A 51 -4.86 -5.47 0.20
N ARG A 52 -5.68 -5.24 -0.84
CA ARG A 52 -5.17 -5.06 -2.22
C ARG A 52 -4.35 -3.78 -2.38
N LEU A 53 -4.74 -2.68 -1.74
CA LEU A 53 -3.95 -1.44 -1.71
C LEU A 53 -2.61 -1.69 -1.03
N LEU A 54 -2.62 -2.37 0.11
CA LEU A 54 -1.42 -2.70 0.88
C LEU A 54 -0.43 -3.54 0.07
N GLU A 55 -0.91 -4.58 -0.62
CA GLU A 55 -0.06 -5.38 -1.51
C GLU A 55 0.47 -4.57 -2.70
N ARG A 56 -0.36 -3.69 -3.28
CA ARG A 56 0.07 -2.78 -4.36
C ARG A 56 1.14 -1.79 -3.90
N TYR A 57 1.07 -1.32 -2.66
CA TYR A 57 2.02 -0.37 -2.07
C TYR A 57 3.22 -1.03 -1.37
N GLY A 58 3.24 -2.36 -1.26
CA GLY A 58 4.22 -3.08 -0.45
C GLY A 58 4.15 -2.75 1.05
N LEU A 59 2.99 -2.32 1.55
CA LEU A 59 2.78 -2.01 2.96
C LEU A 59 2.34 -3.27 3.71
N SER A 60 3.12 -3.70 4.72
CA SER A 60 2.73 -4.83 5.55
C SER A 60 1.95 -4.35 6.77
N PRO A 61 0.76 -4.91 7.08
CA PRO A 61 -0.04 -4.47 8.21
C PRO A 61 0.43 -5.00 9.58
N GLY A 62 1.57 -5.66 9.65
CA GLY A 62 2.17 -6.07 10.90
C GLY A 62 3.66 -5.86 10.77
N GLY A 63 4.21 -5.02 11.65
CA GLY A 63 5.65 -4.95 11.82
C GLY A 63 6.16 -6.32 12.25
N SER A 64 7.04 -6.89 11.43
CA SER A 64 8.21 -7.59 11.91
C SER A 64 9.41 -6.69 11.66
#